data_AF-A0A367FH01-F1
#
_entry.id   AF-A0A367FH01-F1
#
_cell.length_a   1.000
_cell.length_b   1.000
_cell.length_c   1.000
_cell.angle_alpha   90.00
_cell.angle_beta   90.00
_cell.angle_gamma   90.00
#
_symmetry.space_group_name_H-M   'P 1'
#
loop_
_entity.id
_entity.type
_entity.pdbx_description
1 polymer ?
#
loop_
_entity_poly.entity_id
_entity_poly.type
_entity_poly.pdbx_seq_one_letter_code
_entity_poly.pdbx_strand_id
1 'polypeptide(L)'
;PAQLGDGYLHGVDDAVQPLRAAGAEAEYGGSLGELARPDADDRVSELIGFGVAIVVLLIGFGSVLAAVAPLVTALIGVVGGLAVLGLLAAAFTFATVSPTLATMIGLGVG
;
A
#
# COMPACT_ATOMS: atom_id res chain seq x y z
N PRO A 1 3.13 6.63 -16.59
CA PRO A 1 3.73 7.59 -15.62
C PRO A 1 5.01 7.11 -14.89
N ALA A 2 5.57 5.92 -15.19
CA ALA A 2 6.76 5.36 -14.54
C ALA A 2 8.04 5.39 -15.42
N GLN A 3 8.23 6.42 -16.26
CA GLN A 3 9.33 6.43 -17.25
C GLN A 3 10.53 7.31 -16.86
N LEU A 4 10.51 7.98 -15.71
CA LEU A 4 11.64 8.79 -15.25
C LEU A 4 12.24 8.11 -14.02
N GLY A 5 13.34 7.37 -14.20
CA GLY A 5 14.04 6.67 -13.11
C GLY A 5 14.80 7.61 -12.17
N ASP A 6 15.41 7.04 -11.13
CA ASP A 6 16.07 7.72 -10.01
C ASP A 6 17.07 8.82 -10.42
N GLY A 7 17.71 8.67 -11.59
CA GLY A 7 18.62 9.68 -12.14
C GLY A 7 17.95 11.03 -12.45
N TYR A 8 16.64 11.05 -12.73
CA TYR A 8 15.89 12.28 -12.93
C TYR A 8 15.57 12.99 -11.61
N LEU A 9 15.31 12.21 -10.54
CA LEU A 9 15.14 12.77 -9.20
C LEU A 9 16.41 13.43 -8.70
N HIS A 10 17.58 12.79 -8.90
CA HIS A 10 18.87 13.37 -8.56
C HIS A 10 19.13 14.68 -9.32
N GLY A 11 18.86 14.72 -10.62
CA GLY A 11 19.05 15.93 -11.42
C GLY A 11 18.14 17.10 -11.01
N VAL A 12 16.90 16.81 -10.59
CA VAL A 12 16.02 17.84 -10.04
C VAL A 12 16.47 18.26 -8.64
N ASP A 13 16.91 17.32 -7.79
CA ASP A 13 17.40 17.61 -6.43
C ASP A 13 18.63 18.51 -6.43
N ASP A 14 19.60 18.22 -7.31
CA ASP A 14 20.78 19.07 -7.52
C ASP A 14 20.38 20.49 -7.98
N ALA A 15 19.33 20.61 -8.79
CA ALA A 15 18.86 21.91 -9.30
C ALA A 15 18.16 22.77 -8.22
N VAL A 16 17.50 22.16 -7.24
CA VAL A 16 16.85 22.88 -6.12
C VAL A 16 17.75 23.04 -4.88
N GLN A 17 18.88 22.33 -4.82
CA GLN A 17 19.85 22.39 -3.72
C GLN A 17 20.40 23.81 -3.42
N PRO A 18 20.70 24.68 -4.42
CA PRO A 18 21.14 26.05 -4.16
C PRO A 18 20.04 26.90 -3.50
N LEU A 19 18.77 26.63 -3.82
CA LEU A 19 17.61 27.31 -3.24
C LEU A 19 17.40 26.89 -1.77
N ARG A 20 17.53 25.57 -1.49
CA ARG A 20 17.54 25.04 -0.12
C ARG A 20 18.69 25.60 0.73
N ALA A 21 19.88 25.70 0.16
CA ALA A 21 21.05 26.29 0.82
C ALA A 21 20.87 27.78 1.14
N ALA A 22 20.04 28.49 0.36
CA ALA A 22 19.62 29.87 0.63
C ALA A 22 18.48 29.98 1.67
N GLY A 23 18.04 28.86 2.27
CA GLY A 23 17.02 28.81 3.30
C GLY A 23 15.58 28.73 2.79
N ALA A 24 15.37 28.53 1.48
CA ALA A 24 14.04 28.34 0.91
C ALA A 24 13.61 26.86 0.99
N GLU A 25 12.35 26.62 1.34
CA GLU A 25 11.76 25.29 1.35
C GLU A 25 11.29 24.92 -0.06
N ALA A 26 11.78 23.79 -0.58
CA ALA A 26 11.46 23.30 -1.91
C ALA A 26 10.83 21.91 -1.80
N GLU A 27 9.53 21.81 -2.00
CA GLU A 27 8.81 20.54 -2.07
C GLU A 27 8.57 20.11 -3.52
N TYR A 28 8.60 18.80 -3.74
CA TYR A 28 8.26 18.21 -5.02
C TYR A 28 6.73 18.08 -5.15
N GLY A 29 6.14 18.80 -6.10
CA GLY A 29 4.71 18.68 -6.43
C GLY A 29 4.43 17.60 -7.48
N GLY A 30 3.19 17.09 -7.50
CA GLY A 30 2.71 16.16 -8.52
C GLY A 30 3.51 14.85 -8.57
N SER A 31 3.82 14.37 -9.77
CA SER A 31 4.49 13.07 -9.98
C SER A 31 5.90 12.96 -9.38
N LEU A 32 6.58 14.09 -9.17
CA LEU A 32 7.91 14.10 -8.52
C LEU A 32 7.80 13.90 -7.00
N GLY A 33 6.76 14.44 -6.36
CA GLY A 33 6.50 14.21 -4.94
C GLY A 33 6.04 12.79 -4.64
N GLU A 34 5.36 12.16 -5.60
CA GLU A 34 4.93 10.77 -5.52
C GLU A 34 6.10 9.79 -5.70
N LEU A 35 7.06 10.13 -6.57
CA LEU A 35 8.30 9.36 -6.76
C LEU A 35 9.32 9.58 -5.63
N ALA A 36 9.30 10.75 -4.98
CA ALA A 36 10.10 11.04 -3.79
C ALA A 36 9.48 10.52 -2.49
N ARG A 37 8.27 9.94 -2.56
CA ARG A 37 7.62 9.29 -1.41
C ARG A 37 8.48 8.07 -1.04
N PRO A 38 8.99 7.96 0.20
CA PRO A 38 9.67 6.75 0.61
C PRO A 38 8.73 5.55 0.41
N ASP A 39 9.22 4.50 -0.24
CA ASP A 39 8.51 3.23 -0.31
C ASP A 39 8.12 2.85 1.11
N ALA A 40 6.83 2.68 1.35
CA ALA A 40 6.33 2.23 2.63
C ALA A 40 6.86 0.80 2.85
N ASP A 41 7.89 0.65 3.69
CA ASP A 41 8.40 -0.67 4.09
C ASP A 41 7.47 -1.30 5.13
N ASP A 42 6.21 -1.49 4.73
CA ASP A 42 5.14 -2.01 5.58
C ASP A 42 5.24 -3.52 5.79
N ARG A 43 6.22 -4.18 5.15
CA ARG A 43 6.41 -5.64 5.18
C ARG A 43 6.53 -6.18 6.61
N VAL A 44 7.24 -5.47 7.48
CA VAL A 44 7.41 -5.88 8.88
C VAL A 44 6.08 -5.76 9.63
N SER A 45 5.35 -4.66 9.45
CA SER A 45 4.04 -4.44 10.08
C SER A 45 3.00 -5.45 9.60
N GLU A 46 2.98 -5.75 8.30
CA GLU A 46 2.08 -6.74 7.71
C GLU A 46 2.36 -8.14 8.26
N LEU A 47 3.64 -8.55 8.32
CA LEU A 47 4.03 -9.85 8.85
C LEU A 47 3.65 -10.01 10.34
N ILE A 48 3.85 -8.97 11.13
CA ILE A 48 3.46 -8.97 12.55
C ILE A 48 1.95 -9.07 12.67
N GLY A 49 1.19 -8.25 11.94
CA GLY A 49 -0.28 -8.26 11.96
C GLY A 49 -0.85 -9.63 11.56
N PHE A 50 -0.33 -10.22 10.49
CA PHE A 50 -0.73 -11.54 10.01
C PHE A 50 -0.42 -12.65 11.02
N GLY A 51 0.78 -12.61 11.63
CA GLY A 51 1.16 -13.54 12.69
C GLY A 51 0.24 -13.46 13.91
N VAL A 52 -0.10 -12.23 14.34
CA VAL A 52 -1.04 -12.01 15.44
C VAL A 52 -2.44 -12.51 15.09
N ALA A 53 -2.92 -12.27 13.87
CA ALA A 53 -4.22 -12.78 13.42
C ALA A 53 -4.32 -14.31 13.52
N ILE A 54 -3.29 -15.03 13.07
CA ILE A 54 -3.24 -16.50 13.21
C ILE A 54 -3.34 -16.92 14.68
N VAL A 55 -2.57 -16.28 15.57
CA VAL A 55 -2.60 -16.60 17.01
C VAL A 55 -3.98 -16.37 17.60
N VAL A 56 -4.62 -15.24 17.30
CA VAL A 56 -5.98 -14.92 17.77
C VAL A 56 -7.00 -15.93 17.23
N LEU A 57 -6.94 -16.27 15.95
CA LEU A 57 -7.85 -17.25 15.34
C LEU A 57 -7.67 -18.65 15.94
N LEU A 58 -6.42 -19.07 16.19
CA LEU A 58 -6.14 -20.35 16.86
C LEU A 58 -6.68 -20.39 18.29
N ILE A 59 -6.55 -19.30 19.04
CA ILE A 59 -7.11 -19.19 20.40
C ILE A 59 -8.65 -19.18 20.34
N GLY A 60 -9.23 -18.43 19.40
CA GLY A 60 -10.68 -18.29 19.26
C GLY A 60 -11.37 -19.58 18.82
N PHE A 61 -10.78 -20.31 17.86
CA PHE A 61 -11.38 -21.53 17.30
C PHE A 61 -10.83 -22.83 17.89
N GLY A 62 -9.69 -22.80 18.57
CA GLY A 62 -9.05 -23.98 19.18
C GLY A 62 -8.55 -25.04 18.18
N SER A 63 -8.62 -24.77 16.88
CA SER A 63 -8.26 -25.71 15.81
C SER A 63 -7.64 -24.97 14.63
N VAL A 64 -6.54 -25.53 14.10
CA VAL A 64 -5.83 -24.99 12.94
C VAL A 64 -6.70 -24.98 11.69
N LEU A 65 -7.44 -26.07 11.45
CA LEU A 65 -8.35 -26.17 10.29
C LEU A 65 -9.46 -25.11 10.35
N ALA A 66 -9.99 -24.85 11.54
CA ALA A 66 -11.02 -23.83 11.73
C ALA A 66 -10.45 -22.41 11.60
N ALA A 67 -9.22 -22.17 12.03
CA ALA A 67 -8.53 -20.88 11.87
C ALA A 67 -8.17 -20.56 10.41
N VAL A 68 -7.88 -21.57 9.59
CA VAL A 68 -7.55 -21.37 8.17
C VAL A 68 -8.78 -20.94 7.34
N ALA A 69 -9.97 -21.40 7.70
CA ALA A 69 -11.20 -21.06 6.98
C ALA A 69 -11.48 -19.53 6.85
N PRO A 70 -11.46 -18.72 7.93
CA PRO A 70 -11.61 -17.27 7.81
C PRO A 70 -10.46 -16.63 7.05
N LEU A 71 -9.21 -17.06 7.28
CA LEU A 71 -8.03 -16.58 6.53
C LEU A 71 -8.17 -16.76 5.00
N VAL A 72 -8.64 -17.92 4.56
CA VAL A 72 -8.87 -18.19 3.14
C VAL A 72 -10.04 -17.35 2.61
N THR A 73 -11.10 -17.20 3.40
CA THR A 73 -12.26 -16.36 3.04
C THR A 73 -11.85 -14.91 2.84
N ALA A 74 -11.08 -14.34 3.77
CA ALA A 74 -10.52 -13.01 3.69
C ALA A 74 -9.67 -12.82 2.42
N LEU A 75 -8.77 -13.76 2.14
CA LEU A 75 -7.91 -13.68 0.96
C LEU A 75 -8.71 -13.72 -0.35
N ILE A 76 -9.69 -14.63 -0.46
CA ILE A 76 -10.56 -14.71 -1.64
C ILE A 76 -11.36 -13.41 -1.79
N GLY A 77 -11.89 -12.87 -0.69
CA GLY A 77 -12.63 -11.60 -0.69
C GLY A 77 -11.78 -10.43 -1.16
N VAL A 78 -10.54 -10.30 -0.66
CA VAL A 78 -9.61 -9.25 -1.06
C VAL A 78 -9.23 -9.37 -2.53
N VAL A 79 -8.80 -10.56 -2.98
CA VAL A 79 -8.40 -10.77 -4.38
C VAL A 79 -9.58 -10.52 -5.33
N GLY A 80 -10.76 -11.06 -5.01
CA GLY A 80 -11.97 -10.81 -5.79
C GLY A 80 -12.37 -9.34 -5.80
N GLY A 81 -12.33 -8.66 -4.65
CA GLY A 81 -12.64 -7.24 -4.52
C GLY A 81 -11.67 -6.36 -5.31
N LEU A 82 -10.37 -6.63 -5.23
CA LEU A 82 -9.35 -5.92 -6.01
C LEU A 82 -9.46 -6.21 -7.50
N ALA A 83 -9.80 -7.43 -7.92
CA ALA A 83 -10.01 -7.76 -9.32
C ALA A 83 -11.20 -6.97 -9.89
N VAL A 84 -12.32 -6.92 -9.16
CA VAL A 84 -13.49 -6.11 -9.54
C VAL A 84 -13.13 -4.63 -9.56
N LEU A 85 -12.43 -4.13 -8.54
CA LEU A 85 -11.98 -2.74 -8.48
C LEU A 85 -11.08 -2.40 -9.68
N GLY A 86 -10.16 -3.29 -10.06
CA GLY A 86 -9.30 -3.13 -11.23
C GLY A 86 -10.08 -3.11 -12.55
N LEU A 87 -11.10 -3.94 -12.70
CA LEU A 87 -11.98 -3.92 -13.87
C LEU A 87 -12.78 -2.61 -13.94
N LEU A 88 -13.31 -2.15 -12.81
CA LEU A 88 -14.05 -0.88 -12.74
C LEU A 88 -13.13 0.32 -12.99
N ALA A 89 -11.86 0.25 -12.61
CA ALA A 89 -10.88 1.32 -12.84
C ALA A 89 -10.65 1.62 -14.33
N ALA A 90 -11.03 0.71 -15.23
CA ALA A 90 -11.01 0.97 -16.67
C ALA A 90 -12.10 1.94 -17.13
N ALA A 91 -13.20 2.07 -16.37
CA ALA A 91 -14.34 2.93 -16.69
C ALA A 91 -14.51 4.10 -15.71
N PHE A 92 -13.98 4.00 -14.49
CA PHE A 92 -14.12 4.98 -13.42
C PHE A 92 -12.76 5.40 -12.85
N THR A 93 -12.63 6.66 -12.45
CA THR A 93 -11.46 7.14 -11.70
C THR A 93 -11.67 6.94 -10.20
N PHE A 94 -10.73 6.26 -9.55
CA PHE A 94 -10.70 6.05 -8.11
C PHE A 94 -9.59 6.88 -7.45
N ALA A 95 -9.77 7.19 -6.16
CA ALA A 95 -8.70 7.75 -5.36
C ALA A 95 -7.55 6.74 -5.20
N THR A 96 -6.32 7.23 -5.10
CA THR A 96 -5.11 6.41 -4.94
C THR A 96 -5.11 5.56 -3.66
N VAL A 97 -5.90 5.95 -2.66
CA VAL A 97 -6.07 5.22 -1.39
C VAL A 97 -7.06 4.05 -1.47
N SER A 98 -7.89 3.97 -2.52
CA SER A 98 -8.96 2.96 -2.61
C SER A 98 -8.47 1.51 -2.53
N PRO A 99 -7.38 1.10 -3.24
CA PRO A 99 -6.86 -0.26 -3.11
C PRO A 99 -6.37 -0.59 -1.70
N THR A 100 -5.72 0.37 -1.05
CA THR A 100 -5.27 0.24 0.35
C THR A 100 -6.46 0.05 1.29
N LEU A 101 -7.54 0.81 1.14
CA LEU A 101 -8.72 0.62 1.99
C LEU A 101 -9.43 -0.71 1.71
N ALA A 102 -9.52 -1.11 0.44
CA ALA A 102 -10.12 -2.39 0.06
C ALA A 102 -9.40 -3.58 0.69
N THR A 103 -8.07 -3.55 0.74
CA THR A 103 -7.27 -4.61 1.40
C THR A 103 -7.43 -4.59 2.91
N MET A 104 -7.38 -3.43 3.57
CA MET A 104 -7.54 -3.34 5.03
C MET A 104 -8.91 -3.83 5.50
N ILE A 105 -9.98 -3.47 4.76
CA ILE A 105 -11.34 -3.91 5.08
C ILE A 105 -11.50 -5.40 4.76
N GLY A 106 -11.04 -5.85 3.59
CA GLY A 106 -11.19 -7.25 3.18
C GLY A 106 -10.42 -8.23 4.06
N LEU A 107 -9.23 -7.86 4.55
CA LEU A 107 -8.47 -8.65 5.51
C LEU A 107 -9.03 -8.58 6.94
N GLY A 108 -9.60 -7.44 7.34
CA GLY A 108 -10.09 -7.22 8.70
C GLY A 108 -11.48 -7.79 9.00
N VAL A 109 -12.33 -7.95 7.97
CA VAL A 109 -13.72 -8.42 8.13
C VAL A 109 -13.87 -9.92 7.80
N GLY A 110 -12.92 -10.50 7.05
CA GLY A 110 -12.98 -11.88 6.55
C GLY A 110 -12.63 -12.97 7.54
#